data_AF-A0A7Y7Y7T1-F1
#
_entry.id   AF-A0A7Y7Y7T1-F1
#
_cell.length_a   1.000
_cell.length_b   1.000
_cell.length_c   1.000
_cell.angle_alpha   90.00
_cell.angle_beta   90.00
_cell.angle_gamma   90.00
#
_symmetry.space_group_name_H-M   'P 1'
#
loop_
_entity.id
_entity.type
_entity.pdbx_description
1 polymer ?
#
loop_
_entity_poly.entity_id
_entity_poly.type
_entity_poly.pdbx_seq_one_letter_code
_entity_poly.pdbx_strand_id
1 'polypeptide(L)'
;MKHPRTQSGFTLIEMLVTVAIVAILAAIAVPAYSSYVTKSTIKAAESDLVALSLSLENYYQKQLVYPASGASGTTQIQCVLASSASPCTAPTSGWQPSQSGKFSYSLSSNATTYTVTATGNSGNVNGCTITLTQDNTRSIASCSSYNGNWL
;
A
#
# COMPACT_ATOMS: atom_id res chain seq x y z
N MET A 1 43.30 27.70 35.43
CA MET A 1 43.11 26.41 36.13
C MET A 1 41.85 25.74 35.58
N LYS A 2 41.96 24.59 34.90
CA LYS A 2 40.80 23.83 34.38
C LYS A 2 40.30 22.89 35.48
N HIS A 3 39.08 23.11 35.98
CA HIS A 3 38.43 22.18 36.91
C HIS A 3 38.04 20.89 36.16
N PRO A 4 38.49 19.70 36.60
CA PRO A 4 38.03 18.45 36.03
C PRO A 4 36.55 18.26 36.39
N ARG A 5 35.71 18.03 35.37
CA ARG A 5 34.29 17.71 35.60
C ARG A 5 34.20 16.27 36.08
N THR A 6 33.56 16.04 37.23
CA THR A 6 33.21 14.70 37.71
C THR A 6 32.17 14.08 36.77
N GLN A 7 32.51 12.98 36.12
CA GLN A 7 31.53 12.18 35.39
C GLN A 7 30.74 11.33 36.40
N SER A 8 29.43 11.58 36.51
CA SER A 8 28.52 10.66 37.19
C SER A 8 28.11 9.57 36.21
N GLY A 9 28.29 8.31 36.61
CA GLY A 9 27.79 7.14 35.90
C GLY A 9 26.45 6.68 36.45
N PHE A 10 25.71 5.90 35.66
CA PHE A 10 24.48 5.23 36.11
C PHE A 10 24.80 4.08 37.06
N THR A 11 23.94 3.85 38.05
CA THR A 11 24.03 2.67 38.90
C THR A 11 23.48 1.43 38.18
N LEU A 12 23.96 0.25 38.58
CA LEU A 12 23.48 -1.02 38.03
C LEU A 12 21.99 -1.24 38.32
N ILE A 13 21.51 -0.78 39.48
CA ILE A 13 20.09 -0.88 39.85
C ILE A 13 19.20 0.03 38.99
N GLU A 14 19.66 1.24 38.63
CA GLU A 14 18.93 2.11 37.69
C GLU A 14 18.80 1.47 36.31
N MET A 15 19.86 0.82 35.83
CA MET A 15 19.81 0.11 34.56
C MET A 15 18.88 -1.11 34.61
N LEU A 16 18.80 -1.81 35.75
CA LEU A 16 17.89 -2.95 35.90
C LEU A 16 16.41 -2.51 35.85
N VAL A 17 16.06 -1.46 36.59
CA VAL A 17 14.67 -0.96 36.64
C VAL A 17 14.26 -0.35 35.29
N THR A 18 15.14 0.41 34.64
CA THR A 18 14.83 1.02 33.34
C THR A 18 14.59 -0.03 32.26
N VAL A 19 15.43 -1.06 32.16
CA VAL A 19 15.24 -2.14 31.18
C VAL A 19 13.95 -2.92 31.47
N ALA A 20 13.62 -3.14 32.75
CA ALA A 20 12.36 -3.79 33.13
C ALA A 20 11.13 -2.99 32.67
N ILE A 21 11.13 -1.66 32.85
CA ILE A 21 10.03 -0.79 32.38
C ILE A 21 9.95 -0.80 30.85
N VAL A 22 11.09 -0.69 30.15
CA VAL A 22 11.13 -0.72 28.68
C VAL A 22 10.61 -2.06 28.15
N ALA A 23 10.92 -3.18 28.80
CA ALA A 23 10.44 -4.50 28.41
C ALA A 23 8.90 -4.60 28.49
N ILE A 24 8.29 -4.07 29.56
CA ILE A 24 6.83 -4.05 29.72
C ILE A 24 6.17 -3.20 28.63
N LEU A 25 6.71 -2.00 28.37
CA LEU A 25 6.19 -1.12 27.33
C LEU A 25 6.33 -1.74 25.93
N ALA A 26 7.47 -2.36 25.63
CA ALA A 26 7.74 -2.99 24.35
C ALA A 26 6.75 -4.14 24.05
N ALA A 27 6.38 -4.93 25.06
CA ALA A 27 5.43 -6.03 24.91
C ALA A 27 4.06 -5.58 24.37
N ILE A 28 3.62 -4.37 24.69
CA ILE A 28 2.34 -3.80 24.23
C ILE A 28 2.56 -2.99 22.94
N ALA A 29 3.64 -2.20 22.88
CA ALA A 29 3.89 -1.27 21.79
C ALA A 29 4.19 -1.96 20.45
N VAL A 30 4.95 -3.05 20.45
CA VAL A 30 5.36 -3.76 19.22
C VAL A 30 4.17 -4.30 18.42
N PRO A 31 3.24 -5.09 19.00
CA PRO A 31 2.08 -5.58 18.23
C PRO A 31 1.17 -4.44 17.77
N ALA A 32 0.95 -3.42 18.62
CA ALA A 32 0.13 -2.26 18.26
C ALA A 32 0.72 -1.46 17.08
N TYR A 33 2.03 -1.23 17.08
CA TYR A 33 2.72 -0.55 15.98
C TYR A 33 2.65 -1.36 14.69
N SER A 34 2.85 -2.68 14.75
CA SER A 34 2.75 -3.56 13.58
C SER A 34 1.35 -3.50 12.94
N SER A 35 0.30 -3.52 13.75
CA SER A 35 -1.08 -3.36 13.26
C SER A 35 -1.33 -1.97 12.67
N TYR A 36 -0.77 -0.90 13.26
CA TYR A 36 -0.89 0.45 12.72
C TYR A 36 -0.25 0.58 11.34
N VAL A 37 0.98 0.09 11.18
CA VAL A 37 1.69 0.08 9.88
C VAL A 37 0.93 -0.76 8.85
N THR A 38 0.35 -1.89 9.24
CA THR A 38 -0.45 -2.73 8.34
C THR A 38 -1.70 -2.00 7.85
N LYS A 39 -2.37 -1.23 8.73
CA LYS A 39 -3.53 -0.41 8.35
C LYS A 39 -3.12 0.74 7.43
N SER A 40 -1.97 1.38 7.67
CA SER A 40 -1.51 2.48 6.82
C SER A 40 -1.10 2.00 5.44
N THR A 41 -0.48 0.82 5.30
CA THR A 41 -0.16 0.24 3.99
C THR A 41 -1.41 -0.16 3.20
N ILE A 42 -2.45 -0.71 3.86
CA ILE A 42 -3.73 -0.99 3.21
C ILE A 42 -4.39 0.30 2.70
N LYS A 43 -4.44 1.36 3.52
CA LYS A 43 -4.98 2.67 3.11
C LYS A 43 -4.20 3.30 1.96
N ALA A 44 -2.88 3.11 1.92
CA ALA A 44 -2.07 3.58 0.80
C ALA A 44 -2.42 2.81 -0.50
N ALA A 45 -2.64 1.49 -0.42
CA ALA A 45 -3.09 0.70 -1.56
C ALA A 45 -4.51 1.08 -2.03
N GLU A 46 -5.44 1.39 -1.10
CA GLU A 46 -6.75 1.96 -1.43
C GLU A 46 -6.60 3.26 -2.23
N SER A 47 -5.73 4.18 -1.78
CA SER A 47 -5.45 5.43 -2.49
C SER A 47 -4.80 5.20 -3.86
N ASP A 48 -3.92 4.21 -3.98
CA ASP A 48 -3.30 3.85 -5.26
C ASP A 48 -4.38 3.38 -6.26
N LEU A 49 -5.37 2.59 -5.82
CA LEU A 49 -6.49 2.18 -6.67
C LEU A 49 -7.39 3.34 -7.09
N VAL A 50 -7.63 4.33 -6.22
CA VAL A 50 -8.36 5.55 -6.59
C VAL A 50 -7.59 6.38 -7.62
N ALA A 51 -6.27 6.46 -7.50
CA ALA A 51 -5.45 7.12 -8.52
C ALA A 51 -5.48 6.35 -9.86
N LEU A 52 -5.57 5.02 -9.81
CA LEU A 52 -5.69 4.18 -11.00
C LEU A 52 -7.05 4.35 -11.67
N SER A 53 -8.14 4.34 -10.90
CA SER A 53 -9.49 4.58 -11.44
C SER A 53 -9.57 5.94 -12.11
N LEU A 54 -9.01 7.00 -11.52
CA LEU A 54 -8.92 8.30 -12.16
C LEU A 54 -8.17 8.25 -13.50
N SER A 55 -7.12 7.45 -13.60
CA SER A 55 -6.39 7.27 -14.87
C SER A 55 -7.22 6.56 -15.93
N LEU A 56 -8.05 5.58 -15.53
CA LEU A 56 -9.01 4.89 -16.40
C LEU A 56 -10.15 5.82 -16.84
N GLU A 57 -10.66 6.67 -15.95
CA GLU A 57 -11.66 7.67 -16.34
C GLU A 57 -11.08 8.67 -17.35
N ASN A 58 -9.84 9.13 -17.15
CA ASN A 58 -9.16 9.98 -18.13
C ASN A 58 -8.96 9.27 -19.48
N TYR A 59 -8.72 7.96 -19.48
CA TYR A 59 -8.66 7.16 -20.69
C TYR A 59 -10.02 7.15 -21.41
N TYR A 60 -11.10 6.89 -20.68
CA TYR A 60 -12.46 6.89 -21.22
C TYR A 60 -12.84 8.24 -21.81
N GLN A 61 -12.49 9.36 -21.16
CA GLN A 61 -12.75 10.69 -21.71
C GLN A 61 -12.06 10.94 -23.06
N LYS A 62 -10.93 10.27 -23.33
CA LYS A 62 -10.18 10.43 -24.59
C LYS A 62 -10.63 9.46 -25.68
N GLN A 63 -10.95 8.22 -25.31
CA GLN A 63 -11.21 7.13 -26.26
C GLN A 63 -12.69 6.74 -26.34
N LEU A 64 -13.53 7.25 -25.43
CA LEU A 64 -14.95 6.93 -25.24
C LEU A 64 -15.22 5.44 -24.97
N VAL A 65 -14.17 4.68 -24.64
CA VAL A 65 -14.19 3.29 -24.22
C VAL A 65 -13.13 3.08 -23.16
N TYR A 66 -13.37 2.18 -22.22
CA TYR A 66 -12.30 1.69 -21.35
C TYR A 66 -11.40 0.73 -22.13
N PRO A 67 -10.16 0.50 -21.65
CA PRO A 67 -9.29 -0.45 -22.32
C PRO A 67 -9.89 -1.86 -22.29
N ALA A 68 -10.04 -2.49 -23.46
CA ALA A 68 -10.63 -3.83 -23.56
C ALA A 68 -9.62 -4.97 -23.29
N SER A 69 -8.54 -4.68 -22.57
CA SER A 69 -7.49 -5.63 -22.21
C SER A 69 -7.22 -5.60 -20.71
N GLY A 70 -7.15 -6.78 -20.10
CA GLY A 70 -6.65 -6.93 -18.75
C GLY A 70 -5.13 -6.71 -18.70
N ALA A 71 -4.64 -6.32 -17.52
CA ALA A 71 -3.20 -6.13 -17.26
C ALA A 71 -2.86 -6.57 -15.84
N SER A 72 -1.68 -7.17 -15.67
CA SER A 72 -1.17 -7.57 -14.36
C SER A 72 0.20 -6.97 -14.12
N GLY A 73 0.34 -6.25 -13.02
CA GLY A 73 1.53 -5.50 -12.67
C GLY A 73 1.56 -4.09 -13.24
N THR A 74 2.29 -3.21 -12.55
CA THR A 74 2.35 -1.77 -12.83
C THR A 74 2.71 -1.48 -14.28
N THR A 75 3.76 -2.12 -14.80
CA THR A 75 4.23 -1.89 -16.18
C THR A 75 3.12 -2.14 -17.20
N GLN A 76 2.46 -3.30 -17.14
CA GLN A 76 1.41 -3.63 -18.11
C GLN A 76 0.22 -2.67 -18.01
N ILE A 77 -0.17 -2.30 -16.78
CA ILE A 77 -1.25 -1.33 -16.55
C ILE A 77 -0.90 0.03 -17.18
N GLN A 78 0.32 0.52 -17.00
CA GLN A 78 0.75 1.78 -17.60
C GLN A 78 0.70 1.73 -19.14
N CYS A 79 1.05 0.60 -19.73
CA CYS A 79 1.02 0.45 -21.19
C CYS A 79 -0.39 0.44 -21.76
N VAL A 80 -1.32 -0.21 -21.04
CA VAL A 80 -2.74 -0.20 -21.37
C VAL A 80 -3.28 1.24 -21.30
N LEU A 81 -2.92 1.98 -20.26
CA LEU A 81 -3.31 3.40 -20.11
C LEU A 81 -2.66 4.33 -21.15
N ALA A 82 -1.52 3.95 -21.71
CA ALA A 82 -0.84 4.70 -22.77
C ALA A 82 -1.34 4.34 -24.19
N SER A 83 -2.29 3.40 -24.34
CA SER A 83 -2.71 2.85 -25.64
C SER A 83 -1.55 2.30 -26.49
N SER A 84 -0.46 1.85 -25.86
CA SER A 84 0.71 1.28 -26.55
C SER A 84 0.55 -0.22 -26.77
N ALA A 85 0.93 -0.73 -27.95
CA ALA A 85 0.93 -2.16 -28.25
C ALA A 85 2.02 -2.92 -27.44
N SER A 86 1.72 -4.15 -27.01
CA SER A 86 2.67 -5.05 -26.35
C SER A 86 3.65 -5.69 -27.35
N PRO A 87 4.94 -5.91 -27.00
CA PRO A 87 5.57 -5.64 -25.72
C PRO A 87 5.89 -4.15 -25.55
N CYS A 88 5.43 -3.58 -24.45
CA CYS A 88 5.72 -2.20 -24.10
C CYS A 88 6.95 -2.14 -23.18
N THR A 89 7.84 -1.20 -23.46
CA THR A 89 8.84 -0.74 -22.49
C THR A 89 8.13 0.17 -21.50
N ALA A 90 8.25 -0.10 -20.19
CA ALA A 90 7.55 0.65 -19.15
C ALA A 90 7.71 2.17 -19.38
N PRO A 91 6.63 2.94 -19.62
CA PRO A 91 6.77 4.38 -19.68
C PRO A 91 7.21 4.86 -18.29
N THR A 92 8.22 5.73 -18.24
CA THR A 92 8.69 6.38 -16.99
C THR A 92 7.68 7.39 -16.45
N SER A 93 6.57 7.59 -17.16
CA SER A 93 5.47 8.49 -16.82
C SER A 93 4.15 7.72 -16.76
N GLY A 94 3.25 8.16 -15.88
CA GLY A 94 1.91 7.56 -15.69
C GLY A 94 1.65 7.15 -14.25
N TRP A 95 0.54 6.45 -14.05
CA TRP A 95 0.17 5.93 -12.74
C TRP A 95 1.26 5.01 -12.18
N GLN A 96 1.59 5.22 -10.90
CA GLN A 96 2.59 4.45 -10.15
C GLN A 96 2.07 4.22 -8.74
N PRO A 97 2.01 2.97 -8.25
CA PRO A 97 1.56 2.69 -6.90
C PRO A 97 2.65 3.00 -5.88
N SER A 98 2.25 3.55 -4.73
CA SER A 98 3.13 3.79 -3.59
C SER A 98 3.52 2.51 -2.85
N GLN A 99 2.73 1.44 -2.97
CA GLN A 99 2.94 0.17 -2.26
C GLN A 99 3.42 -0.99 -3.16
N SER A 100 4.19 -0.73 -4.21
CA SER A 100 4.68 -1.77 -5.16
C SER A 100 5.47 -2.91 -4.51
N GLY A 101 6.10 -2.67 -3.35
CA GLY A 101 6.81 -3.70 -2.58
C GLY A 101 5.93 -4.57 -1.66
N LYS A 102 4.66 -4.22 -1.47
CA LYS A 102 3.71 -4.92 -0.58
C LYS A 102 2.45 -5.39 -1.28
N PHE A 103 2.06 -4.71 -2.35
CA PHE A 103 0.89 -5.00 -3.16
C PHE A 103 1.28 -5.14 -4.63
N SER A 104 0.65 -6.10 -5.28
CA SER A 104 0.64 -6.24 -6.73
C SER A 104 -0.73 -5.80 -7.26
N TYR A 105 -0.74 -5.11 -8.40
CA TYR A 105 -1.95 -4.49 -8.94
C TYR A 105 -2.35 -5.15 -10.25
N SER A 106 -3.64 -5.31 -10.48
CA SER A 106 -4.18 -5.80 -11.75
C SER A 106 -5.40 -4.99 -12.18
N LEU A 107 -5.63 -5.00 -13.49
CA LEU A 107 -6.76 -4.40 -14.17
C LEU A 107 -7.47 -5.52 -14.94
N SER A 108 -8.77 -5.65 -14.74
CA SER A 108 -9.65 -6.44 -15.58
C SER A 108 -10.70 -5.50 -16.16
N SER A 109 -10.74 -5.34 -17.47
CA SER A 109 -11.64 -4.38 -18.11
C SER A 109 -12.13 -4.83 -19.48
N ASN A 110 -13.27 -4.30 -19.86
CA ASN A 110 -13.83 -4.36 -21.21
C ASN A 110 -14.13 -2.92 -21.69
N ALA A 111 -14.87 -2.74 -22.78
CA ALA A 111 -15.14 -1.40 -23.31
C ALA A 111 -16.00 -0.50 -22.38
N THR A 112 -16.75 -1.06 -21.43
CA THR A 112 -17.75 -0.35 -20.62
C THR A 112 -17.53 -0.43 -19.11
N THR A 113 -16.79 -1.43 -18.62
CA THR A 113 -16.57 -1.64 -17.19
C THR A 113 -15.11 -1.99 -16.91
N TYR A 114 -14.66 -1.67 -15.69
CA TYR A 114 -13.38 -2.15 -15.18
C TYR A 114 -13.48 -2.58 -13.72
N THR A 115 -12.54 -3.42 -13.32
CA THR A 115 -12.24 -3.74 -11.94
C THR A 115 -10.72 -3.66 -11.78
N VAL A 116 -10.29 -2.82 -10.84
CA VAL A 116 -8.90 -2.74 -10.43
C VAL A 116 -8.73 -3.41 -9.08
N THR A 117 -7.67 -4.19 -8.95
CA THR A 117 -7.42 -5.01 -7.76
C THR A 117 -6.01 -4.77 -7.26
N ALA A 118 -5.86 -4.59 -5.95
CA ALA A 118 -4.57 -4.66 -5.26
C ALA A 118 -4.55 -5.92 -4.39
N THR A 119 -3.59 -6.80 -4.62
CA THR A 119 -3.37 -8.03 -3.85
C THR A 119 -2.07 -7.94 -3.08
N GLY A 120 -2.16 -8.03 -1.76
CA GLY A 120 -0.99 -8.05 -0.89
C GLY A 120 -0.19 -9.32 -1.09
N ASN A 121 1.13 -9.17 -1.24
CA ASN A 121 2.03 -10.26 -1.64
C ASN A 121 3.07 -10.64 -0.57
N SER A 122 3.09 -9.92 0.56
CA SER A 122 4.10 -10.13 1.60
C SER A 122 3.69 -9.58 2.96
N GLY A 123 4.32 -10.10 4.02
CA GLY A 123 4.14 -9.65 5.39
C GLY A 123 2.68 -9.76 5.87
N ASN A 124 2.27 -8.83 6.73
CA ASN A 124 0.95 -8.83 7.37
C ASN A 124 -0.22 -8.52 6.41
N VAL A 125 0.07 -8.12 5.17
CA VAL A 125 -0.96 -7.90 4.14
C VAL A 125 -1.02 -9.05 3.13
N ASN A 126 -0.24 -10.12 3.30
CA ASN A 126 -0.22 -11.22 2.34
C ASN A 126 -1.62 -11.85 2.18
N GLY A 127 -2.12 -11.91 0.94
CA GLY A 127 -3.47 -12.39 0.62
C GLY A 127 -4.59 -11.35 0.80
N CYS A 128 -4.32 -10.19 1.39
CA CYS A 128 -5.27 -9.08 1.47
C CYS A 128 -5.62 -8.60 0.05
N THR A 129 -6.91 -8.55 -0.29
CA THR A 129 -7.39 -8.18 -1.62
C THR A 129 -8.31 -6.97 -1.51
N ILE A 130 -7.99 -5.92 -2.25
CA ILE A 130 -8.72 -4.66 -2.29
C ILE A 130 -9.19 -4.46 -3.73
N THR A 131 -10.47 -4.18 -3.94
CA THR A 131 -11.06 -4.03 -5.28
C THR A 131 -11.89 -2.76 -5.41
N LEU A 132 -11.74 -2.09 -6.55
CA LEU A 132 -12.53 -0.93 -6.95
C LEU A 132 -13.07 -1.14 -8.36
N THR A 133 -14.37 -0.95 -8.55
CA THR A 133 -15.03 -1.02 -9.86
C THR A 133 -15.34 0.37 -10.41
N GLN A 134 -15.74 0.45 -11.68
CA GLN A 134 -16.14 1.70 -12.34
C GLN A 134 -17.33 2.39 -11.66
N ASP A 135 -18.21 1.62 -11.02
CA ASP A 135 -19.36 2.16 -10.27
C ASP A 135 -18.99 2.63 -8.86
N ASN A 136 -17.69 2.82 -8.59
CA ASN A 136 -17.13 3.13 -7.27
C ASN A 136 -17.52 2.10 -6.19
N THR A 137 -17.79 0.85 -6.58
CA THR A 137 -17.99 -0.24 -5.61
C THR A 137 -16.63 -0.64 -5.05
N ARG A 138 -16.49 -0.47 -3.74
CA ARG A 138 -15.27 -0.68 -2.97
C ARG A 138 -15.42 -1.94 -2.13
N SER A 139 -14.46 -2.85 -2.21
CA SER A 139 -14.46 -4.06 -1.39
C SER A 139 -13.07 -4.41 -0.90
N ILE A 140 -13.02 -4.95 0.32
CA ILE A 140 -11.81 -5.41 0.98
C ILE A 140 -12.07 -6.82 1.52
N ALA A 141 -11.17 -7.74 1.21
CA ALA A 141 -11.27 -9.14 1.61
C ALA A 141 -9.94 -9.66 2.12
N SER A 142 -9.99 -10.61 3.07
CA SER A 142 -8.82 -11.35 3.57
C SER A 142 -7.72 -10.49 4.22
N CYS A 143 -8.08 -9.31 4.74
CA CYS A 143 -7.14 -8.41 5.42
C CYS A 143 -7.28 -8.55 6.95
N SER A 144 -6.59 -9.54 7.53
CA SER A 144 -6.75 -10.02 8.92
C SER A 144 -6.60 -8.97 10.03
N SER A 145 -5.98 -7.82 9.76
CA SER A 145 -5.78 -6.72 10.72
C SER A 145 -6.61 -5.46 10.41
N TYR A 146 -7.46 -5.52 9.38
CA TYR A 146 -8.22 -4.38 8.89
C TYR A 146 -9.72 -4.62 9.05
N ASN A 147 -10.29 -3.99 10.08
CA ASN A 147 -11.74 -3.94 10.32
C ASN A 147 -12.37 -2.64 9.76
N GLY A 148 -11.63 -1.91 8.92
CA GLY A 148 -12.13 -0.69 8.31
C GLY A 148 -13.08 -1.02 7.17
N ASN A 149 -14.20 -0.31 7.08
CA ASN A 149 -14.96 -0.28 5.85
C ASN A 149 -14.32 0.77 4.93
N TRP A 150 -14.04 0.40 3.68
CA TRP A 150 -13.57 1.38 2.70
C TRP A 150 -14.72 2.32 2.38
N LEU A 151 -14.63 3.57 2.85
CA LEU A 151 -15.58 4.64 2.58
C LEU A 151 -15.20 5.38 1.29
#